data_AF-A0A1H8SFZ2-F1
#
_entry.id   AF-A0A1H8SFZ2-F1
#
_cell.length_a   1.000
_cell.length_b   1.000
_cell.length_c   1.000
_cell.angle_alpha   90.00
_cell.angle_beta   90.00
_cell.angle_gamma   90.00
#
_symmetry.space_group_name_H-M   'P 1'
#
loop_
_entity.id
_entity.type
_entity.pdbx_description
1 polymer ?
#
loop_
_entity_poly.entity_id
_entity_poly.type
_entity_poly.pdbx_seq_one_letter_code
_entity_poly.pdbx_strand_id
1 'polypeptide(L)'
;LRKRAATGNHEFDRLCADLGIEHRLAPPMRPQTNGMVERFNGRIEDVLQSHRFRSGEDLEQTILRYVRLYNGQLPQSVLKGRTPIDALKDWHRQKPEIFKKRPYNHAGCDT
;
A
#
# COMPACT_ATOMS: atom_id res chain seq x y z
N LEU A 1 -25.80 10.34 3.31
CA LEU A 1 -24.65 10.25 4.25
C LEU A 1 -23.53 11.14 3.71
N ARG A 2 -23.16 12.18 4.48
CA ARG A 2 -22.28 13.26 4.03
C ARG A 2 -20.84 12.72 3.90
N LYS A 3 -20.25 12.78 2.70
CA LYS A 3 -18.80 12.57 2.53
C LYS A 3 -18.10 13.68 3.31
N ARG A 4 -17.24 13.33 4.26
CA ARG A 4 -16.43 14.33 4.98
C ARG A 4 -15.24 14.64 4.08
N ALA A 5 -15.08 15.90 3.69
CA ALA A 5 -13.90 16.33 2.94
C ALA A 5 -12.71 16.49 3.89
N ALA A 6 -11.50 16.36 3.36
CA ALA A 6 -10.29 16.82 4.04
C ALA A 6 -10.48 18.29 4.43
N THR A 7 -10.10 18.65 5.65
CA THR A 7 -10.40 19.97 6.21
C THR A 7 -9.44 21.06 5.71
N GLY A 8 -8.26 20.66 5.22
CA GLY A 8 -7.18 21.59 4.86
C GLY A 8 -6.36 22.06 6.07
N ASN A 9 -6.87 21.85 7.29
CA ASN A 9 -6.23 22.32 8.52
C ASN A 9 -5.26 21.31 9.12
N HIS A 10 -5.46 20.01 8.86
CA HIS A 10 -4.58 18.98 9.35
C HIS A 10 -3.21 19.07 8.67
N GLU A 11 -2.12 18.78 9.37
CA GLU A 11 -0.77 18.83 8.81
C GLU A 11 -0.62 17.96 7.55
N PHE A 12 -1.22 16.77 7.57
CA PHE A 12 -1.30 15.89 6.40
C PHE A 12 -2.09 16.51 5.23
N ASP A 13 -3.19 17.23 5.50
CA ASP A 13 -3.98 17.88 4.44
C ASP A 13 -3.15 18.97 3.75
N ARG A 14 -2.39 19.75 4.54
CA ARG A 14 -1.49 20.80 4.03
C ARG A 14 -0.37 20.20 3.20
N LEU A 15 0.28 19.14 3.68
CA LEU A 15 1.33 18.44 2.94
C LEU A 15 0.80 17.85 1.63
N CYS A 16 -0.40 17.24 1.65
CA CYS A 16 -1.04 16.77 0.42
C CYS A 16 -1.27 17.91 -0.57
N ALA A 17 -1.75 19.07 -0.11
CA ALA A 17 -1.93 20.25 -0.97
C ALA A 17 -0.61 20.74 -1.58
N ASP A 18 0.44 20.86 -0.77
CA ASP A 18 1.78 21.29 -1.22
C ASP A 18 2.38 20.33 -2.26
N LEU A 19 2.08 19.02 -2.15
CA LEU A 19 2.51 18.00 -3.10
C LEU A 19 1.56 17.81 -4.29
N GLY A 20 0.45 18.56 -4.36
CA GLY A 20 -0.58 18.41 -5.39
C GLY A 20 -1.31 17.06 -5.35
N ILE A 21 -1.40 16.44 -4.18
CA ILE A 21 -2.06 15.15 -3.94
C ILE A 21 -3.50 15.39 -3.48
N GLU A 22 -4.47 14.84 -4.21
CA GLU A 22 -5.87 14.89 -3.79
C GLU A 22 -6.12 13.96 -2.59
N HIS A 23 -6.45 14.53 -1.43
CA HIS A 23 -6.77 13.76 -0.23
C HIS A 23 -8.26 13.40 -0.15
N ARG A 24 -8.59 12.11 -0.31
CA ARG A 24 -9.97 11.57 -0.22
C ARG A 24 -10.15 10.74 1.05
N LEU A 25 -11.15 11.10 1.86
CA LEU A 25 -11.50 10.36 3.07
C LEU A 25 -12.57 9.29 2.80
N ALA A 26 -12.37 8.12 3.41
CA ALA A 26 -13.40 7.09 3.51
C ALA A 26 -14.61 7.64 4.30
N PRO A 27 -15.86 7.39 3.87
CA PRO A 27 -17.02 7.81 4.63
C PRO A 27 -17.06 7.11 6.00
N PRO A 28 -17.53 7.78 7.06
CA PRO A 28 -17.70 7.15 8.37
C PRO A 28 -18.57 5.88 8.29
N MET A 29 -18.19 4.86 9.06
CA MET A 29 -18.91 3.59 9.19
C MET A 29 -19.06 2.81 7.87
N ARG A 30 -18.13 2.97 6.92
CA ARG A 30 -18.10 2.25 5.63
C ARG A 30 -16.77 1.54 5.38
N PRO A 31 -16.46 0.48 6.15
CA PRO A 31 -15.19 -0.25 6.02
C PRO A 31 -14.97 -0.83 4.62
N GLN A 32 -16.05 -1.13 3.89
CA GLN A 32 -15.97 -1.67 2.52
C GLN A 32 -15.22 -0.73 1.55
N THR A 33 -15.17 0.58 1.83
CA THR A 33 -14.40 1.55 1.03
C THR A 33 -12.89 1.43 1.20
N ASN A 34 -12.45 0.80 2.29
CA ASN A 34 -11.05 0.47 2.60
C ASN A 34 -10.74 -1.03 2.44
N GLY A 35 -11.62 -1.81 1.79
CA GLY A 35 -11.51 -3.27 1.76
C GLY A 35 -10.21 -3.82 1.16
N MET A 36 -9.54 -3.05 0.28
CA MET A 36 -8.25 -3.46 -0.28
C MET A 36 -7.13 -3.45 0.77
N VAL A 37 -7.05 -2.40 1.59
CA VAL A 37 -6.04 -2.33 2.67
C VAL A 37 -6.40 -3.28 3.81
N GLU A 38 -7.69 -3.44 4.13
CA GLU A 38 -8.13 -4.40 5.14
C GLU A 38 -7.80 -5.84 4.74
N ARG A 39 -8.01 -6.22 3.46
CA ARG A 39 -7.61 -7.54 2.95
C ARG A 39 -6.10 -7.76 3.02
N PHE A 40 -5.32 -6.72 2.71
CA PHE A 40 -3.86 -6.79 2.82
C PHE A 40 -3.44 -7.00 4.28
N ASN A 41 -4.01 -6.23 5.20
CA ASN A 41 -3.74 -6.32 6.64
C ASN A 41 -4.13 -7.69 7.20
N GLY A 42 -5.29 -8.24 6.84
CA GLY A 42 -5.70 -9.58 7.30
C GLY A 42 -4.74 -10.69 6.85
N ARG A 43 -4.18 -10.58 5.63
CA ARG A 43 -3.21 -11.59 5.15
C ARG A 43 -1.87 -11.56 5.86
N ILE A 44 -1.37 -10.37 6.23
CA ILE A 44 -0.16 -10.30 7.04
C ILE A 44 -0.46 -10.66 8.49
N GLU A 45 -1.66 -10.35 9.00
CA GLU A 45 -2.11 -10.76 10.34
C GLU A 45 -2.03 -12.28 10.52
N ASP A 46 -2.49 -13.09 9.56
CA ASP A 46 -2.35 -14.55 9.61
C ASP A 46 -0.88 -14.99 9.79
N VAL A 47 0.04 -14.34 9.07
CA VAL A 47 1.48 -14.61 9.19
C VAL A 47 1.99 -14.21 10.58
N LEU A 48 1.61 -13.03 11.07
CA LEU A 48 2.02 -12.53 12.37
C LEU A 48 1.48 -13.39 13.52
N GLN A 49 0.26 -13.89 13.42
CA GLN A 49 -0.36 -14.77 14.43
C GLN A 49 0.28 -16.16 14.46
N SER A 50 0.80 -16.65 13.32
CA SER A 50 1.47 -17.96 13.25
C SER A 50 2.89 -17.99 13.84
N HIS A 51 3.46 -16.83 14.17
CA HIS A 51 4.86 -16.71 14.58
C HIS A 51 5.01 -16.03 15.94
N ARG A 52 5.85 -16.61 16.81
CA ARG A 52 6.19 -15.99 18.09
C ARG A 52 7.53 -15.27 17.97
N PHE A 53 7.47 -13.94 17.96
CA PHE A 53 8.65 -13.08 17.82
C PHE A 53 9.50 -13.06 19.08
N ARG A 54 10.82 -13.02 18.89
CA ARG A 54 11.80 -12.94 19.98
C ARG A 54 12.18 -11.51 20.35
N SER A 55 11.98 -10.56 19.44
CA SER A 55 12.28 -9.14 19.61
C SER A 55 11.46 -8.27 18.65
N GLY A 56 11.50 -6.94 18.82
CA GLY A 56 10.92 -6.00 17.87
C GLY A 56 11.61 -6.02 16.50
N GLU A 57 12.93 -6.24 16.48
CA GLU A 57 13.71 -6.38 15.25
C GLU A 57 13.27 -7.62 14.44
N ASP A 58 13.02 -8.74 15.11
CA ASP A 58 12.51 -9.97 14.49
C ASP A 58 11.13 -9.76 13.83
N LEU A 59 10.25 -9.00 14.50
CA LEU A 59 8.97 -8.57 13.93
C LEU A 59 9.17 -7.67 12.70
N GLU A 60 10.03 -6.66 12.79
CA GLU A 60 10.32 -5.76 11.68
C GLU A 60 10.87 -6.50 10.46
N GLN A 61 11.85 -7.38 10.65
CA GLN A 61 12.43 -8.19 9.58
C GLN A 61 11.37 -9.11 8.94
N THR A 62 10.47 -9.68 9.75
CA THR A 62 9.37 -10.49 9.24
C THR A 62 8.42 -9.67 8.39
N ILE A 63 8.04 -8.47 8.82
CA ILE A 63 7.17 -7.56 8.04
C ILE A 63 7.86 -7.17 6.73
N LEU A 64 9.13 -6.74 6.77
CA LEU A 64 9.89 -6.37 5.57
C LEU A 64 10.02 -7.53 4.58
N ARG A 65 10.26 -8.75 5.09
CA ARG A 65 10.31 -9.97 4.28
C ARG A 65 8.95 -10.25 3.65
N TYR A 66 7.86 -10.13 4.40
CA TYR A 66 6.51 -10.32 3.88
C TYR A 66 6.20 -9.33 2.76
N VAL A 67 6.48 -8.03 2.95
CA VAL A 67 6.25 -7.00 1.93
C VAL A 67 7.03 -7.32 0.64
N ARG A 68 8.29 -7.73 0.77
CA ARG A 68 9.10 -8.14 -0.40
C ARG A 68 8.49 -9.32 -1.15
N LEU A 69 8.04 -10.35 -0.41
CA LEU A 69 7.39 -11.54 -0.98
C LEU A 69 6.07 -11.17 -1.66
N TYR A 70 5.23 -10.39 -0.98
CA TYR A 70 3.94 -9.94 -1.49
C TYR A 70 4.09 -9.17 -2.81
N ASN A 71 5.02 -8.22 -2.86
CA ASN A 71 5.21 -7.38 -4.03
C ASN A 71 5.89 -8.09 -5.20
N GLY A 72 6.77 -9.07 -4.94
CA GLY A 72 7.66 -9.64 -5.96
C GLY A 72 7.46 -11.11 -6.30
N GLN A 73 6.79 -11.89 -5.44
CA GLN A 73 6.74 -13.35 -5.59
C GLN A 73 5.33 -13.93 -5.46
N LEU A 74 4.40 -13.26 -4.75
CA LEU A 74 3.05 -13.76 -4.54
C LEU A 74 2.07 -13.23 -5.60
N PRO A 75 1.58 -14.07 -6.52
CA PRO A 75 0.57 -13.69 -7.51
C PRO A 75 -0.73 -13.26 -6.84
N GLN A 76 -1.35 -12.20 -7.37
CA GLN A 76 -2.64 -11.72 -6.89
C GLN A 76 -3.73 -12.09 -7.88
N SER A 77 -4.79 -12.76 -7.41
CA SER A 77 -5.94 -13.13 -8.25
C SER A 77 -6.61 -11.91 -8.89
N VAL A 78 -6.72 -10.80 -8.16
CA VAL A 78 -7.25 -9.52 -8.67
C VAL A 78 -6.37 -8.93 -9.79
N LEU A 79 -5.09 -9.28 -9.84
CA LEU A 79 -4.15 -8.86 -10.89
C LEU A 79 -4.03 -9.90 -12.01
N LYS A 80 -4.97 -10.85 -12.10
CA LYS A 80 -4.98 -11.96 -13.06
C LYS A 80 -3.75 -12.88 -12.91
N GLY A 81 -3.35 -13.15 -11.67
CA GLY A 81 -2.20 -14.03 -11.39
C GLY A 81 -0.84 -13.35 -11.58
N ARG A 82 -0.78 -12.02 -11.61
CA ARG A 82 0.47 -11.26 -11.61
C ARG A 82 0.84 -10.79 -10.20
N THR A 83 2.11 -10.58 -9.96
CA THR A 83 2.58 -9.91 -8.75
C THR A 83 2.30 -8.40 -8.86
N PRO A 84 2.22 -7.67 -7.73
CA PRO A 84 2.07 -6.21 -7.75
C PRO A 84 3.15 -5.49 -8.57
N ILE A 85 4.41 -5.91 -8.47
CA ILE A 85 5.49 -5.27 -9.22
C ILE A 85 5.38 -5.54 -10.73
N ASP A 86 4.94 -6.73 -11.14
CA ASP A 86 4.76 -7.02 -12.56
C ASP A 86 3.61 -6.21 -13.15
N ALA A 87 2.51 -6.07 -12.41
CA ALA A 87 1.40 -5.21 -12.81
C ALA A 87 1.84 -3.74 -12.95
N LEU A 88 2.69 -3.24 -12.03
CA LEU A 88 3.26 -1.89 -12.13
C LEU A 88 4.19 -1.74 -13.33
N LYS A 89 5.06 -2.72 -13.60
CA LYS A 89 5.95 -2.72 -14.78
C LYS A 89 5.15 -2.73 -16.09
N ASP A 90 4.10 -3.54 -16.16
CA ASP A 90 3.21 -3.60 -17.33
C ASP A 90 2.49 -2.26 -17.53
N TRP A 91 2.05 -1.62 -16.45
CA TRP A 91 1.40 -0.32 -16.54
C TRP A 91 2.37 0.79 -16.94
N HIS A 92 3.58 0.79 -16.38
CA HIS A 92 4.65 1.71 -16.80
C HIS A 92 5.01 1.54 -18.28
N ARG A 93 4.97 0.31 -18.83
CA ARG A 93 5.18 0.08 -20.27
C ARG A 93 4.05 0.70 -21.12
N GLN A 94 2.82 0.66 -20.63
CA GLN A 94 1.65 1.16 -21.35
C GLN A 94 1.49 2.68 -21.26
N LYS A 95 1.86 3.27 -20.11
CA LYS A 95 1.71 4.68 -19.79
C LYS A 95 2.93 5.19 -19.02
N PRO A 96 4.10 5.35 -19.64
CA PRO A 96 5.30 5.81 -18.92
C PRO A 96 5.17 7.23 -18.38
N GLU A 97 4.36 8.09 -19.02
CA GLU A 97 4.22 9.51 -18.72
C GLU A 97 3.62 9.82 -17.35
N ILE A 98 2.84 8.91 -16.78
CA ILE A 98 2.25 9.10 -15.45
C ILE A 98 3.21 8.71 -14.32
N PHE A 99 4.33 8.05 -14.64
CA PHE A 99 5.31 7.59 -13.66
C PHE A 99 6.44 8.59 -13.54
N LYS A 100 6.70 9.05 -12.32
CA LYS A 100 7.88 9.87 -12.01
C LYS A 100 9.18 9.04 -12.03
N LYS A 101 9.09 7.73 -11.80
CA LYS A 101 10.23 6.80 -11.69
C LYS A 101 9.86 5.41 -12.21
N ARG A 102 10.88 4.63 -12.58
CA ARG A 102 10.70 3.23 -13.00
C ARG A 102 10.24 2.38 -11.82
N PRO A 103 9.32 1.42 -12.00
CA PRO A 103 8.93 0.51 -10.93
C PRO A 103 10.05 -0.47 -10.55
N TYR A 104 10.45 -0.47 -9.28
CA TYR A 104 11.31 -1.49 -8.67
C TYR A 104 10.83 -1.80 -7.24
N ASN A 105 11.12 -3.00 -6.75
CA ASN A 105 10.69 -3.46 -5.42
C ASN A 105 11.72 -3.04 -4.37
N HIS A 106 11.67 -1.78 -3.94
CA HIS A 106 12.49 -1.24 -2.86
C HIS A 106 11.63 -0.94 -1.64
N ALA A 107 12.14 -1.29 -0.46
CA ALA A 107 11.55 -0.91 0.81
C ALA A 107 12.27 0.34 1.30
N GLY A 108 11.50 1.39 1.65
CA GLY A 108 12.03 2.65 2.14
C GLY A 108 11.55 3.87 1.35
N CYS A 109 11.85 5.06 1.84
CA CYS A 109 11.66 6.30 1.11
C CYS A 109 12.64 6.35 -0.06
N ASP A 110 12.17 6.78 -1.22
CA ASP A 110 13.11 7.15 -2.27
C ASP A 110 13.88 8.41 -1.83
N THR A 111 15.21 8.32 -1.83
CA THR A 111 16.09 9.50 -1.81
C THR A 111 16.08 10.23 -3.14
#